data_AF-A0A6G0Q014-F1
#
_entry.id   AF-A0A6G0Q014-F1
#
_cell.length_a   1.000
_cell.length_b   1.000
_cell.length_c   1.000
_cell.angle_alpha   90.00
_cell.angle_beta   90.00
_cell.angle_gamma   90.00
#
_symmetry.space_group_name_H-M   'P 1'
#
loop_
_entity.id
_entity.type
_entity.pdbx_description
1 polymer ?
#
loop_
_entity_poly.entity_id
_entity_poly.type
_entity_poly.pdbx_seq_one_letter_code
_entity_poly.pdbx_strand_id
1 'polypeptide(L)'
;GDNNTLTLGKDEYVTSIEAHWGEYHSHTRVRFIEFKTSAGNTISGGTRATKIGKESAIEGYQVGGFFGTDGEELDSVGVIWTSITPVPTPWPTPVPRRWPNLVVHPGGKLNLSGTFGVVSLSSLQER
;
A
#
# COMPACT_ATOMS: atom_id res chain seq x y z
N GLY A 1 -0.41 -18.67 19.20
CA GLY A 1 0.70 -17.97 19.84
C GLY A 1 0.15 -16.98 20.85
N ASP A 2 1.01 -16.44 21.71
CA ASP A 2 0.62 -15.40 22.67
C ASP A 2 0.49 -14.04 21.97
N ASN A 3 -0.47 -13.23 22.43
CA ASN A 3 -0.67 -11.89 21.89
C ASN A 3 0.34 -10.92 22.51
N ASN A 4 1.09 -10.22 21.66
CA ASN A 4 1.92 -9.08 22.02
C ASN A 4 1.36 -7.83 21.37
N THR A 5 1.36 -6.71 22.08
CA THR A 5 0.88 -5.42 21.56
C THR A 5 1.83 -4.31 21.98
N LEU A 6 2.18 -3.47 21.01
CA LEU A 6 2.96 -2.25 21.20
C LEU A 6 2.09 -1.09 20.74
N THR A 7 1.73 -0.22 21.66
CA THR A 7 1.04 1.04 21.34
C THR A 7 2.10 2.06 20.94
N LEU A 8 1.99 2.59 19.72
CA LEU A 8 2.89 3.64 19.24
C LEU A 8 2.64 4.96 19.98
N GLY A 9 3.73 5.63 20.33
CA GLY A 9 3.71 7.00 20.82
C GLY A 9 3.30 8.00 19.74
N LYS A 10 3.13 9.25 20.15
CA LYS A 10 2.90 10.35 19.21
C LYS A 10 4.10 10.47 18.26
N ASP A 11 3.82 10.55 16.96
CA ASP A 11 4.81 10.67 15.89
C ASP A 11 5.78 9.46 15.77
N GLU A 12 5.47 8.35 16.45
CA GLU A 12 6.22 7.10 16.34
C GLU A 12 5.67 6.25 15.18
N TYR A 13 6.56 5.63 14.42
CA TYR A 13 6.22 4.81 13.26
C TYR A 13 7.18 3.63 13.14
N VAL A 14 6.75 2.58 12.43
CA VAL A 14 7.56 1.37 12.21
C VAL A 14 8.54 1.62 11.06
N THR A 15 9.81 1.32 11.29
CA THR A 15 10.91 1.59 10.36
C THR A 15 11.70 0.35 9.95
N SER A 16 11.50 -0.79 10.61
CA SER A 16 12.24 -2.01 10.28
C SER A 16 11.41 -3.26 10.55
N ILE A 17 11.67 -4.29 9.74
CA ILE A 17 11.17 -5.65 9.89
C ILE A 17 12.36 -6.62 9.87
N GLU A 18 12.34 -7.60 10.76
CA GLU A 18 13.22 -8.78 10.75
C GLU A 18 12.33 -10.02 10.82
N ALA A 19 12.43 -10.90 9.83
CA ALA A 19 11.69 -12.15 9.76
C ALA A 19 12.65 -13.32 9.73
N HIS A 20 12.34 -14.38 10.47
CA HIS A 20 13.04 -15.65 10.39
C HIS A 20 12.09 -16.73 9.87
N TRP A 21 12.55 -17.55 8.94
CA TRP A 21 11.75 -18.64 8.38
C TRP A 21 12.50 -19.97 8.35
N GLY A 22 11.75 -21.04 8.16
CA GLY A 22 12.28 -22.40 8.08
C GLY A 22 11.19 -23.40 7.79
N GLU A 23 11.58 -24.66 7.59
CA GLU A 23 10.61 -25.74 7.44
C GLU A 23 9.97 -26.08 8.80
N TYR A 24 8.66 -26.24 8.80
CA TYR A 24 7.86 -26.72 9.90
C TYR A 24 6.70 -27.55 9.33
N HIS A 25 6.57 -28.81 9.78
CA HIS A 25 5.59 -29.77 9.26
C HIS A 25 5.53 -29.83 7.73
N SER A 26 6.69 -29.92 7.06
CA SER A 26 6.82 -29.97 5.59
C SER A 26 6.36 -28.71 4.82
N HIS A 27 6.14 -27.59 5.52
CA HIS A 27 5.87 -26.28 4.92
C HIS A 27 6.94 -25.27 5.32
N THR A 28 7.26 -24.31 4.44
CA THR A 28 8.09 -23.16 4.83
C THR A 28 7.22 -22.14 5.52
N ARG A 29 7.55 -21.81 6.77
CA ARG A 29 6.77 -20.89 7.62
C ARG A 29 7.65 -19.76 8.14
N VAL A 30 7.06 -18.57 8.29
CA VAL A 30 7.64 -17.49 9.09
C VAL A 30 7.47 -17.86 10.55
N ARG A 31 8.58 -18.14 11.24
CA ARG A 31 8.58 -18.65 12.61
C ARG A 31 8.81 -17.55 13.64
N PHE A 32 9.45 -16.45 13.24
CA PHE A 32 9.67 -15.28 14.07
C PHE A 32 9.58 -14.02 13.23
N ILE A 33 9.00 -12.98 13.83
CA ILE A 33 8.96 -11.64 13.28
C ILE A 33 9.26 -10.61 14.36
N GLU A 34 10.00 -9.59 14.01
CA GLU A 34 10.32 -8.44 14.86
C GLU A 34 10.15 -7.15 14.05
N PHE A 35 9.52 -6.16 14.67
CA PHE A 35 9.42 -4.80 14.14
C PHE A 35 10.12 -3.84 15.09
N LYS A 36 10.80 -2.84 14.51
CA LYS A 36 11.39 -1.73 15.25
C LYS A 36 10.78 -0.41 14.81
N THR A 37 10.68 0.51 15.76
CA THR A 37 10.07 1.83 15.53
C THR A 37 11.12 2.93 15.49
N SER A 38 10.72 4.10 15.02
CA SER A 38 11.53 5.33 15.04
C SER A 38 11.93 5.78 16.45
N ALA A 39 11.18 5.37 17.48
CA ALA A 39 11.50 5.63 18.89
C ALA A 39 12.44 4.59 19.52
N GLY A 40 12.89 3.59 18.74
CA GLY A 40 13.73 2.49 19.25
C GLY A 40 12.96 1.39 19.98
N ASN A 41 11.63 1.45 20.01
CA ASN A 41 10.82 0.37 20.57
C ASN A 41 10.83 -0.83 19.64
N THR A 42 10.60 -2.01 20.21
CA THR A 42 10.59 -3.28 19.47
C THR A 42 9.36 -4.09 19.88
N ILE A 43 8.72 -4.73 18.90
CA ILE A 43 7.71 -5.77 19.13
C ILE A 43 8.12 -7.01 18.34
N SER A 44 8.05 -8.18 18.96
CA SER A 44 8.34 -9.44 18.30
C SER A 44 7.41 -10.55 18.74
N GLY A 45 7.40 -11.63 17.96
CA GLY A 45 6.63 -12.83 18.24
C GLY A 45 7.23 -14.05 17.57
N GLY A 46 6.97 -15.22 18.15
CA GLY A 46 7.40 -16.51 17.61
C GLY A 46 8.78 -16.96 18.09
N THR A 47 9.40 -17.90 17.37
CA THR A 47 10.68 -18.53 17.71
C THR A 47 11.69 -18.35 16.57
N ARG A 48 12.88 -17.85 16.91
CA ARG A 48 13.95 -17.59 15.93
C ARG A 48 14.31 -18.87 15.16
N ALA A 49 14.50 -18.71 13.86
CA ALA A 49 15.02 -19.75 12.96
C ALA A 49 16.33 -19.28 12.29
N THR A 50 16.95 -20.15 11.49
CA THR A 50 18.29 -19.89 10.92
C THR A 50 18.26 -19.07 9.63
N LYS A 51 17.17 -19.11 8.85
CA LYS A 51 17.02 -18.24 7.67
C LYS A 51 16.46 -16.91 8.13
N ILE A 52 17.12 -15.82 7.77
CA ILE A 52 16.84 -14.48 8.28
C ILE A 52 16.76 -13.51 7.10
N GLY A 53 15.77 -12.62 7.17
CA GLY A 53 15.59 -11.50 6.27
C GLY A 53 15.35 -10.27 7.12
N LYS A 54 16.03 -9.17 6.79
CA LYS A 54 15.91 -7.90 7.50
C LYS A 54 15.79 -6.81 6.47
N GLU A 55 14.91 -5.87 6.73
CA GLU A 55 14.77 -4.67 5.91
C GLU A 55 14.46 -3.46 6.79
N SER A 56 14.91 -2.30 6.33
CA SER A 56 14.66 -1.02 6.98
C SER A 56 14.18 -0.01 5.97
N ALA A 57 13.27 0.86 6.40
CA ALA A 57 12.86 2.02 5.63
C ALA A 57 14.08 2.91 5.36
N ILE A 58 14.15 3.45 4.15
CA ILE A 58 15.01 4.60 3.86
C ILE A 58 14.50 5.83 4.62
N GLU A 59 15.37 6.84 4.77
CA GLU A 59 14.99 8.10 5.43
C GLU A 59 13.74 8.71 4.79
N GLY A 60 12.81 9.17 5.63
CA GLY A 60 11.54 9.75 5.19
C GLY A 60 10.43 8.74 4.87
N TYR A 61 10.66 7.43 5.08
CA TYR A 61 9.66 6.39 4.85
C TYR A 61 9.30 5.62 6.13
N GLN A 62 8.12 5.01 6.12
CA GLN A 62 7.58 4.16 7.18
C GLN A 62 6.84 2.95 6.59
N VAL A 63 6.54 1.95 7.40
CA VAL A 63 5.60 0.89 7.01
C VAL A 63 4.21 1.52 6.80
N GLY A 64 3.70 1.45 5.57
CA GLY A 64 2.32 1.85 5.23
C GLY A 64 1.36 0.67 5.10
N GLY A 65 1.86 -0.56 5.11
CA GLY A 65 1.05 -1.77 5.04
C GLY A 65 1.90 -3.03 4.92
N PHE A 66 1.21 -4.18 4.87
CA PHE A 66 1.81 -5.51 4.77
C PHE A 66 1.22 -6.26 3.59
N PHE A 67 1.98 -7.21 3.07
CA PHE A 67 1.50 -8.21 2.12
C PHE A 67 2.12 -9.57 2.46
N GLY A 68 1.48 -10.66 2.03
CA GLY A 68 1.96 -11.99 2.38
C GLY A 68 0.90 -13.06 2.13
N THR A 69 1.16 -14.23 2.70
CA THR A 69 0.29 -15.40 2.63
C THR A 69 0.23 -16.07 3.99
N ASP A 70 -0.92 -16.62 4.33
CA ASP A 70 -1.17 -17.37 5.55
C ASP A 70 -2.00 -18.63 5.28
N GLY A 71 -2.00 -19.51 6.28
CA GLY A 71 -2.92 -20.64 6.40
C GLY A 71 -3.24 -20.85 7.88
N GLU A 72 -2.85 -22.00 8.43
CA GLU A 72 -2.85 -22.18 9.90
C GLU A 72 -1.79 -21.30 10.60
N GLU A 73 -0.72 -20.98 9.87
CA GLU A 73 0.40 -20.15 10.31
C GLU A 73 0.78 -19.15 9.21
N LEU A 74 1.62 -18.17 9.54
CA LEU A 74 2.15 -17.20 8.58
C LEU A 74 3.19 -17.86 7.65
N ASP A 75 2.94 -17.85 6.34
CA ASP A 75 3.80 -18.47 5.32
C ASP A 75 4.81 -17.48 4.74
N SER A 76 4.38 -16.25 4.49
CA SER A 76 5.22 -15.20 3.94
C SER A 76 4.76 -13.83 4.42
N VAL A 77 5.70 -12.88 4.48
CA VAL A 77 5.42 -11.51 4.86
C VAL A 77 6.38 -10.56 4.16
N GLY A 78 5.85 -9.42 3.75
CA GLY A 78 6.58 -8.27 3.26
C GLY A 78 5.90 -6.97 3.73
N VAL A 79 6.64 -5.88 3.61
CA VAL A 79 6.20 -4.54 4.01
C VAL A 79 6.13 -3.61 2.81
N ILE A 80 5.13 -2.73 2.82
CA ILE A 80 5.02 -1.64 1.86
C ILE A 80 5.61 -0.40 2.52
N TRP A 81 6.68 0.14 1.96
CA TRP A 81 7.26 1.40 2.41
C TRP A 81 6.50 2.58 1.80
N THR A 82 6.14 3.54 2.63
CA THR A 82 5.41 4.75 2.22
C THR A 82 6.08 6.00 2.77
N SER A 83 6.01 7.09 2.01
CA SER A 83 6.55 8.38 2.45
C SER A 83 5.81 8.86 3.70
N ILE A 84 6.55 9.33 4.69
CA ILE A 84 6.00 9.99 5.89
C ILE A 84 5.42 11.36 5.49
N THR A 85 6.08 12.05 4.55
CA THR A 85 5.52 13.27 3.98
C THR A 85 4.37 12.90 3.05
N PRO A 86 3.15 13.40 3.29
CA PRO A 86 2.06 13.22 2.36
C PRO A 86 2.47 13.78 1.01
N VAL A 87 2.08 13.09 -0.07
CA VAL A 87 2.17 13.69 -1.40
C VAL A 87 1.39 15.00 -1.33
N PRO A 88 2.02 16.17 -1.62
CA PRO A 88 1.30 17.42 -1.70
C PRO A 88 0.13 17.20 -2.65
N THR A 89 -1.05 17.67 -2.32
CA THR A 89 -2.16 17.70 -3.28
C THR A 89 -2.11 19.02 -4.05
N PRO A 90 -1.46 19.13 -5.22
CA PRO A 90 -1.84 20.12 -6.21
C PRO A 90 -2.78 19.44 -7.19
N TRP A 91 -3.95 18.95 -6.73
CA TRP A 91 -5.05 18.88 -7.68
C TRP A 91 -5.48 20.33 -7.88
N PRO A 92 -5.36 20.91 -9.09
CA PRO A 92 -6.06 22.15 -9.34
C PRO A 92 -7.52 21.85 -8.99
N THR A 93 -8.13 22.63 -8.10
CA THR A 93 -9.59 22.71 -8.02
C THR A 93 -10.10 22.68 -9.45
N PRO A 94 -11.03 21.79 -9.83
CA PRO A 94 -11.48 21.70 -11.21
C PRO A 94 -11.87 23.11 -11.66
N VAL A 95 -11.01 23.74 -12.45
CA VAL A 95 -11.32 25.01 -13.09
C VAL A 95 -12.50 24.67 -13.98
N PRO A 96 -13.65 25.36 -13.86
CA PRO A 96 -14.74 25.17 -14.80
C PRO A 96 -14.16 25.37 -16.19
N ARG A 97 -14.01 24.28 -16.96
CA ARG A 97 -13.56 24.38 -18.34
C ARG A 97 -14.65 25.12 -19.10
N ARG A 98 -14.46 26.41 -19.35
CA ARG A 98 -15.24 27.16 -20.34
C ARG A 98 -14.80 26.65 -21.70
N TRP A 99 -15.49 25.63 -22.21
CA TRP A 99 -15.30 25.17 -23.58
C TRP A 99 -15.56 26.34 -24.54
N PRO A 100 -14.67 26.63 -25.50
CA PRO A 100 -14.98 27.60 -26.53
C PRO A 100 -16.05 26.99 -27.45
N ASN A 101 -17.25 27.57 -27.39
CA ASN A 101 -18.31 27.52 -28.39
C ASN A 101 -18.79 26.12 -28.83
N LEU A 102 -19.80 25.60 -28.13
CA LEU A 102 -20.75 24.65 -28.73
C LEU A 102 -21.99 25.45 -29.17
N VAL A 103 -22.17 25.65 -30.48
CA VAL A 103 -23.47 26.10 -31.03
C VAL A 103 -24.21 24.87 -31.53
N VAL A 104 -25.31 24.51 -30.85
CA VAL A 104 -26.21 23.44 -31.29
C VAL A 104 -27.40 24.08 -32.00
N HIS A 105 -27.59 23.81 -33.28
CA HIS A 105 -28.84 24.14 -33.97
C HIS A 105 -29.90 23.05 -33.73
N PRO A 106 -31.20 23.39 -33.65
CA PRO A 106 -32.23 22.39 -33.42
C PRO A 106 -32.39 21.51 -34.67
N GLY A 107 -32.22 20.20 -34.52
CA GLY A 107 -32.68 19.20 -35.49
C GLY A 107 -31.66 18.53 -36.42
N GLY A 108 -30.34 18.56 -36.17
CA GLY A 108 -29.35 17.96 -37.09
C GLY A 108 -28.30 17.08 -36.41
N LYS A 109 -28.15 15.85 -36.91
CA LYS A 109 -27.19 14.80 -36.51
C LYS A 109 -25.82 15.32 -36.06
N LEU A 110 -25.28 14.71 -35.00
CA LEU A 110 -23.88 14.86 -34.59
C LEU A 110 -22.97 14.28 -35.68
N ASN A 111 -22.11 15.11 -36.27
CA ASN A 111 -21.07 14.66 -37.20
C ASN A 111 -19.71 14.81 -36.51
N LEU A 112 -19.14 13.69 -36.09
CA LEU A 112 -17.81 13.65 -35.46
C LEU A 112 -16.75 13.45 -36.56
N SER A 113 -16.24 14.54 -37.14
CA SER A 113 -14.99 14.47 -37.92
C SER A 113 -13.84 14.93 -37.03
N GLY A 114 -13.17 13.98 -36.38
CA GLY A 114 -12.01 14.24 -35.56
C GLY A 114 -11.26 12.94 -35.26
N THR A 115 -10.00 12.88 -35.67
CA THR A 115 -9.12 11.72 -35.54
C THR A 115 -8.59 11.61 -34.09
N PHE A 116 -9.00 10.51 -33.43
CA PHE A 116 -8.43 9.78 -32.28
C PHE A 116 -7.71 10.50 -31.12
N GLY A 117 -8.20 10.22 -29.90
CA GLY A 117 -7.49 10.45 -28.64
C GLY A 117 -8.31 10.02 -27.40
N VAL A 118 -8.48 8.70 -27.21
CA VAL A 118 -8.88 7.96 -25.99
C VAL A 118 -10.13 8.44 -25.22
N VAL A 119 -11.21 7.68 -25.37
CA VAL A 119 -12.36 7.65 -24.45
C VAL A 119 -12.05 6.64 -23.34
N SER A 120 -12.05 7.05 -22.08
CA SER A 120 -12.20 6.12 -20.95
C SER A 120 -13.58 6.34 -20.34
N LEU A 121 -14.43 5.34 -20.46
CA LEU A 121 -15.79 5.27 -19.94
C LEU A 121 -15.73 4.49 -18.62
N SER A 122 -15.97 5.14 -17.48
CA SER A 122 -16.17 4.45 -16.20
C SER A 122 -17.64 4.53 -15.80
N SER A 123 -18.35 3.41 -15.98
CA SER A 123 -19.56 3.07 -15.21
C SER A 123 -19.98 1.65 -15.59
N LEU A 124 -19.54 0.68 -14.80
CA LEU A 124 -20.25 -0.59 -14.65
C LEU A 124 -21.00 -0.48 -13.33
N GLN A 125 -22.30 -0.21 -13.43
CA GLN A 125 -23.25 -0.49 -12.38
C GLN A 125 -24.42 -1.26 -13.00
N GLU A 126 -24.40 -2.56 -12.73
CA GLU A 126 -25.51 -3.51 -12.57
C GLU A 126 -26.70 -3.42 -13.53
N ARG A 127 -26.84 -4.47 -14.35
CA ARG A 127 -27.88 -5.49 -14.10
C ARG A 127 -27.31 -6.88 -14.28
#